data_AF-A0A9P9KNV8-F1
#
_entry.id   AF-A0A9P9KNV8-F1
#
_cell.length_a   1.000
_cell.length_b   1.000
_cell.length_c   1.000
_cell.angle_alpha   90.00
_cell.angle_beta   90.00
_cell.angle_gamma   90.00
#
_symmetry.space_group_name_H-M   'P 1'
#
loop_
_entity.id
_entity.type
_entity.pdbx_description
1 polymer ?
#
loop_
_entity_poly.entity_id
_entity_poly.type
_entity_poly.pdbx_seq_one_letter_code
_entity_poly.pdbx_strand_id
1 'polypeptide(L)'
;MSRTAGLFNCLIRTHHITSRKKLQRVRRAAQQLNVDWLLVRSGGSPGIMFAEGRDEAGLTEWVASVQALRYKDFRCVAKPAPVEETGKRAMGFDETESVAEFAKEMEGRGLGTWWRRAMGYENGG
;
A
#
# COMPACT_ATOMS: atom_id res chain seq x y z
N MET A 1 3.08 26.44 13.36
CA MET A 1 2.06 25.50 13.86
C MET A 1 2.47 24.09 13.47
N SER A 2 2.99 23.30 14.42
CA SER A 2 3.31 21.90 14.17
C SER A 2 1.99 21.13 14.22
N ARG A 3 1.36 20.90 13.06
CA ARG A 3 0.33 19.86 12.99
C ARG A 3 1.07 18.56 13.24
N THR A 4 0.71 17.83 14.29
CA THR A 4 0.98 16.40 14.32
C THR A 4 0.21 15.83 13.13
N ALA A 5 0.86 15.76 11.97
CA ALA A 5 0.22 15.38 10.73
C ALA A 5 -0.19 13.92 10.89
N GLY A 6 -1.50 13.65 10.87
CA GLY A 6 -2.02 12.30 10.86
C GLY A 6 -1.42 11.54 9.70
N LEU A 7 -1.05 10.28 9.93
CA LEU A 7 -0.67 9.39 8.83
C LEU A 7 -1.93 8.95 8.12
N PHE A 8 -1.82 8.75 6.81
CA PHE A 8 -2.84 8.16 5.97
C PHE A 8 -2.27 6.90 5.33
N ASN A 9 -3.11 5.87 5.17
CA ASN A 9 -2.71 4.67 4.46
C ASN A 9 -3.77 4.24 3.45
N CYS A 10 -3.36 3.39 2.50
CA CYS A 10 -4.24 2.77 1.54
C CYS A 10 -3.74 1.39 1.13
N LEU A 11 -4.62 0.58 0.55
CA LEU A 11 -4.30 -0.75 0.05
C LEU A 11 -4.91 -0.99 -1.32
N ILE A 12 -4.06 -1.45 -2.24
CA ILE A 12 -4.42 -1.79 -3.61
C ILE A 12 -4.19 -3.29 -3.82
N ARG A 13 -5.17 -3.94 -4.43
CA ARG A 13 -5.05 -5.29 -4.99
C ARG A 13 -5.14 -5.22 -6.51
N THR A 14 -4.38 -6.07 -7.17
CA THR A 14 -4.39 -6.28 -8.63
C THR A 14 -4.28 -7.78 -8.91
N HIS A 15 -4.46 -8.18 -10.17
CA HIS A 15 -4.25 -9.56 -10.57
C HIS A 15 -2.80 -10.01 -10.36
N HIS A 16 -1.81 -9.21 -10.75
CA HIS A 16 -0.39 -9.44 -10.48
C HIS A 16 0.42 -8.16 -10.75
N ILE A 17 1.63 -8.08 -10.20
CA ILE A 17 2.62 -7.03 -10.47
C ILE A 17 3.91 -7.69 -10.96
N THR A 18 3.98 -8.02 -12.25
CA THR A 18 5.16 -8.68 -12.86
C THR A 18 6.00 -7.73 -13.70
N SER A 19 5.40 -6.68 -14.26
CA SER A 19 6.10 -5.71 -15.09
C SER A 19 7.03 -4.83 -14.24
N ARG A 20 8.34 -5.08 -14.32
CA ARG A 20 9.36 -4.23 -13.69
C ARG A 20 9.25 -2.76 -14.10
N LYS A 21 8.96 -2.48 -15.37
CA LYS A 21 8.73 -1.11 -15.86
C LYS A 21 7.55 -0.42 -15.15
N LYS A 22 6.42 -1.13 -14.95
CA LYS A 22 5.28 -0.56 -14.21
C LYS A 22 5.64 -0.37 -12.74
N LEU A 23 6.32 -1.32 -12.10
CA LEU A 23 6.77 -1.19 -10.71
C LEU A 23 7.69 0.04 -10.51
N GLN A 24 8.62 0.29 -11.43
CA GLN A 24 9.44 1.50 -11.39
C GLN A 24 8.61 2.79 -11.50
N ARG A 25 7.51 2.78 -12.28
CA ARG A 25 6.57 3.92 -12.33
C ARG A 25 5.81 4.10 -11.02
N VAL A 26 5.37 3.01 -10.38
CA VAL A 26 4.73 3.04 -9.05
C VAL A 26 5.67 3.66 -8.01
N ARG A 27 6.93 3.19 -7.97
CA ARG A 27 7.95 3.69 -7.04
C ARG A 27 8.28 5.17 -7.30
N ARG A 28 8.43 5.56 -8.57
CA ARG A 28 8.68 6.96 -8.94
C ARG A 28 7.52 7.87 -8.52
N ALA A 29 6.28 7.45 -8.73
CA ALA A 29 5.11 8.21 -8.29
C ALA A 29 5.10 8.38 -6.76
N ALA A 30 5.43 7.33 -6.00
CA ALA A 30 5.53 7.40 -4.54
C ALA A 30 6.56 8.45 -4.08
N GLN A 31 7.72 8.50 -4.72
CA GLN A 31 8.76 9.50 -4.43
C GLN A 31 8.29 10.94 -4.73
N GLN A 32 7.57 11.14 -5.84
CA GLN A 32 7.09 12.46 -6.26
C GLN A 32 5.94 12.99 -5.41
N LEU A 33 5.15 12.09 -4.82
CA LEU A 33 3.92 12.40 -4.09
C LEU A 33 4.07 12.23 -2.57
N ASN A 34 5.32 12.19 -2.08
CA ASN A 34 5.65 12.12 -0.65
C ASN A 34 4.99 10.93 0.08
N VAL A 35 4.90 9.78 -0.59
CA VAL A 35 4.59 8.51 0.08
C VAL A 35 5.80 8.15 0.93
N ASP A 36 5.61 8.10 2.25
CA ASP A 36 6.68 7.83 3.20
C ASP A 36 7.14 6.37 3.08
N TRP A 37 6.20 5.43 2.97
CA TRP A 37 6.50 4.00 2.80
C TRP A 37 5.61 3.34 1.77
N LEU A 38 6.22 2.53 0.89
CA LEU A 38 5.58 1.73 -0.12
C LEU A 38 6.04 0.27 0.03
N LEU A 39 5.11 -0.61 0.36
CA LEU A 39 5.34 -2.06 0.39
C LEU A 39 4.60 -2.70 -0.78
N VAL A 40 5.30 -3.49 -1.60
CA VAL A 40 4.73 -4.14 -2.78
C VAL A 40 4.96 -5.64 -2.74
N ARG A 41 3.89 -6.42 -2.95
CA ARG A 41 4.03 -7.83 -3.33
C ARG A 41 4.03 -7.94 -4.85
N SER A 42 5.12 -8.42 -5.43
CA SER A 42 5.27 -8.60 -6.88
C SER A 42 5.32 -10.07 -7.31
N GLY A 43 5.37 -10.32 -8.62
CA GLY A 43 5.49 -11.67 -9.20
C GLY A 43 4.16 -12.43 -9.27
N GLY A 44 3.65 -12.89 -8.14
CA GLY A 44 2.47 -13.76 -8.06
C GLY A 44 1.12 -13.03 -8.04
N SER A 45 0.04 -13.80 -8.17
CA SER A 45 -1.33 -13.34 -7.90
C SER A 45 -1.71 -13.55 -6.43
N PRO A 46 -2.42 -12.62 -5.77
CA PRO A 46 -2.68 -11.25 -6.23
C PRO A 46 -1.45 -10.34 -6.14
N GLY A 47 -1.34 -9.33 -7.00
CA GLY A 47 -0.40 -8.23 -6.79
C GLY A 47 -0.94 -7.28 -5.72
N ILE A 48 -0.10 -6.84 -4.78
CA ILE A 48 -0.52 -6.06 -3.61
C ILE A 48 0.36 -4.83 -3.46
N MET A 49 -0.21 -3.68 -3.15
CA MET A 49 0.54 -2.47 -2.81
C MET A 49 -0.09 -1.82 -1.58
N PHE A 50 0.71 -1.63 -0.54
CA PHE A 50 0.38 -0.77 0.60
C PHE A 50 1.19 0.52 0.48
N ALA A 51 0.55 1.65 0.73
CA ALA A 51 1.22 2.93 0.79
C ALA A 51 0.75 3.74 2.00
N GLU A 52 1.69 4.42 2.64
CA GLU A 52 1.49 5.30 3.79
C GLU A 52 2.18 6.64 3.57
N GLY A 53 1.54 7.73 3.98
CA GLY A 53 2.10 9.08 3.88
C GLY A 53 1.46 10.05 4.87
N ARG A 54 2.00 11.26 4.92
CA ARG A 54 1.52 12.35 5.80
C ARG A 54 0.49 13.27 5.13
N ASP A 55 0.24 13.05 3.84
CA ASP A 55 -0.66 13.86 3.02
C ASP A 55 -1.65 12.95 2.30
N GLU A 56 -2.93 13.08 2.65
CA GLU A 56 -4.02 12.34 2.03
C GLU A 56 -4.14 12.67 0.54
N ALA A 57 -3.89 13.92 0.15
CA ALA A 57 -3.98 14.35 -1.24
C ALA A 57 -2.88 13.69 -2.08
N GLY A 58 -1.64 13.72 -1.60
CA GLY A 58 -0.52 13.00 -2.22
C GLY A 58 -0.78 11.49 -2.34
N LEU A 59 -1.34 10.87 -1.31
CA LEU A 59 -1.67 9.44 -1.34
C LEU A 59 -2.82 9.13 -2.32
N THR A 60 -3.82 10.01 -2.41
CA THR A 60 -4.92 9.91 -3.37
C THR A 60 -4.44 10.04 -4.81
N GLU A 61 -3.57 11.01 -5.09
CA GLU A 61 -2.95 11.18 -6.40
C GLU A 61 -2.04 10.00 -6.75
N TRP A 62 -1.40 9.38 -5.74
CA TRP A 62 -0.60 8.18 -5.95
C TRP A 62 -1.49 7.00 -6.37
N VAL A 63 -2.63 6.79 -5.71
CA VAL A 63 -3.61 5.76 -6.11
C VAL A 63 -4.07 5.99 -7.56
N ALA A 64 -4.38 7.23 -7.94
CA ALA A 64 -4.75 7.59 -9.31
C ALA A 64 -3.64 7.27 -10.32
N SER A 65 -2.39 7.59 -9.97
CA SER A 65 -1.20 7.26 -10.77
C SER A 65 -1.02 5.75 -10.97
N VAL A 66 -1.24 4.93 -9.93
CA VAL A 66 -1.21 3.47 -10.04
C VAL A 66 -2.36 2.95 -10.91
N GLN A 67 -3.57 3.49 -10.74
CA GLN A 67 -4.74 3.12 -11.55
C GLN A 67 -4.52 3.43 -13.05
N ALA A 68 -3.80 4.51 -13.37
CA ALA A 68 -3.40 4.87 -14.73
C ALA A 68 -2.50 3.82 -15.41
N LEU A 69 -1.83 2.95 -14.65
CA LEU A 69 -1.02 1.86 -15.18
C LEU A 69 -1.84 0.66 -15.69
N ARG A 70 -3.17 0.67 -15.49
CA ARG A 70 -4.12 -0.34 -16.00
C ARG A 70 -3.67 -1.76 -15.67
N TYR A 71 -3.38 -2.02 -14.39
CA TYR A 71 -3.24 -3.39 -13.92
C TYR A 71 -4.59 -4.11 -14.04
N LYS A 72 -4.56 -5.40 -14.43
CA LYS A 72 -5.77 -6.23 -14.48
C LYS A 72 -6.35 -6.36 -13.06
N ASP A 73 -7.68 -6.35 -12.96
CA ASP A 73 -8.42 -6.47 -11.71
C ASP A 73 -7.99 -5.48 -10.62
N PHE A 74 -7.60 -4.26 -11.02
CA PHE A 74 -7.25 -3.19 -10.09
C PHE A 74 -8.42 -2.89 -9.16
N ARG A 75 -8.17 -2.95 -7.85
CA ARG A 75 -9.10 -2.56 -6.79
C ARG A 75 -8.33 -1.83 -5.70
N CYS A 76 -8.75 -0.62 -5.36
CA CYS A 76 -8.35 0.04 -4.13
C CYS A 76 -9.25 -0.50 -3.01
N VAL A 77 -8.76 -1.53 -2.30
CA VAL A 77 -9.52 -2.27 -1.29
C VAL A 77 -9.60 -1.54 0.05
N ALA A 78 -8.64 -0.64 0.31
CA ALA A 78 -8.74 0.40 1.32
C ALA A 78 -8.33 1.72 0.67
N LYS A 79 -9.25 2.69 0.64
CA LYS A 79 -8.97 4.04 0.12
C LYS A 79 -8.06 4.80 1.09
N PRO A 80 -7.32 5.82 0.62
CA PRO A 80 -6.62 6.75 1.49
C PRO A 80 -7.54 7.22 2.63
N ALA A 81 -7.12 6.95 3.86
CA ALA A 81 -7.84 7.31 5.08
C ALA A 81 -6.83 7.44 6.24
N PRO A 82 -7.17 8.18 7.31
CA PRO A 82 -6.35 8.24 8.51
C PRO A 82 -6.01 6.84 9.03
N VAL A 83 -4.77 6.65 9.43
CA VAL A 83 -4.30 5.38 9.98
C VAL A 83 -5.07 5.06 11.27
N GLU A 84 -5.76 3.91 11.27
CA GLU A 84 -6.51 3.42 12.45
C GLU A 84 -5.61 2.78 13.50
N GLU A 85 -4.49 2.18 13.07
CA GLU A 85 -3.52 1.49 13.92
C GLU A 85 -2.18 2.22 13.83
N THR A 86 -1.79 2.95 14.88
CA THR A 86 -0.49 3.63 14.94
C THR A 86 0.63 2.61 15.08
N GLY A 87 0.98 1.99 13.97
CA GLY A 87 2.09 1.08 13.84
C GLY A 87 3.45 1.76 13.97
N LYS A 88 4.53 0.96 14.03
CA LYS A 88 5.90 1.47 13.91
C LYS A 88 6.04 2.20 12.57
N ARG A 89 6.60 3.40 12.54
CA ARG A 89 6.84 4.11 11.28
C ARG A 89 7.90 3.39 10.44
N ALA A 90 7.65 3.28 9.15
CA ALA A 90 8.62 2.84 8.16
C ALA A 90 8.80 3.94 7.10
N MET A 91 9.91 3.87 6.36
CA MET A 91 10.16 4.75 5.23
C MET A 91 10.81 3.97 4.10
N GLY A 92 10.58 4.42 2.86
CA GLY A 92 11.23 3.85 1.67
C GLY A 92 10.34 2.87 0.91
N PHE A 93 10.98 1.90 0.28
CA PHE A 93 10.34 0.95 -0.62
C PHE A 93 10.82 -0.46 -0.30
N ASP A 94 9.87 -1.35 -0.05
CA ASP A 94 10.11 -2.77 0.18
C ASP A 94 9.30 -3.61 -0.81
N GLU A 95 9.89 -4.70 -1.26
CA GLU A 95 9.29 -5.63 -2.21
C GLU A 95 9.32 -7.05 -1.64
N THR A 96 8.18 -7.75 -1.66
CA THR A 96 8.03 -9.14 -1.24
C THR A 96 7.51 -10.01 -2.38
N GLU A 97 7.68 -11.32 -2.28
CA GLU A 97 7.25 -12.27 -3.32
C GLU A 97 5.97 -13.02 -2.90
N SER A 98 5.73 -13.14 -1.60
CA SER A 98 4.60 -13.87 -1.05
C SER A 98 3.64 -13.00 -0.24
N VAL A 99 2.38 -13.46 -0.13
CA VAL A 99 1.38 -12.84 0.76
C VAL A 99 1.78 -13.01 2.22
N ALA A 100 2.44 -14.12 2.56
CA ALA A 100 2.88 -14.41 3.92
C ALA A 100 3.97 -13.44 4.39
N GLU A 101 4.97 -13.16 3.56
CA GLU A 101 5.99 -12.14 3.86
C GLU A 101 5.35 -10.75 3.97
N PHE A 102 4.44 -10.40 3.05
CA PHE A 102 3.73 -9.13 3.13
C PHE A 102 2.95 -9.00 4.44
N ALA A 103 2.23 -10.05 4.85
CA ALA A 103 1.49 -10.08 6.11
C ALA A 103 2.44 -9.93 7.31
N LYS A 104 3.59 -10.61 7.30
CA LYS A 104 4.61 -10.50 8.35
C LYS A 104 5.14 -9.07 8.50
N GLU A 105 5.36 -8.35 7.40
CA GLU A 105 5.75 -6.94 7.44
C GLU A 105 4.66 -6.06 8.07
N MET A 106 3.39 -6.28 7.68
CA MET A 106 2.25 -5.56 8.27
C MET A 106 2.11 -5.84 9.77
N GLU A 107 2.22 -7.10 10.19
CA GLU A 107 2.20 -7.51 11.60
C GLU A 107 3.36 -6.94 12.40
N GLY A 108 4.59 -6.99 11.87
CA GLY A 108 5.78 -6.43 12.50
C GLY A 108 5.68 -4.92 12.71
N ARG A 109 4.89 -4.23 11.88
CA ARG A 109 4.53 -2.83 12.04
C ARG A 109 3.34 -2.59 12.98
N GLY A 110 2.58 -3.61 13.37
CA GLY A 110 1.36 -3.44 14.19
C GLY A 110 0.13 -3.04 13.37
N LEU A 111 0.13 -3.32 12.06
CA LEU A 111 -0.96 -3.09 11.11
C LEU A 111 -1.73 -4.39 10.77
N GLY A 112 -1.48 -5.48 11.52
CA GLY A 112 -1.93 -6.82 11.17
C GLY A 112 -3.45 -7.00 11.19
N THR A 113 -4.15 -6.32 12.10
CA THR A 113 -5.62 -6.39 12.17
C THR A 113 -6.24 -5.56 11.06
N TRP A 114 -5.79 -4.31 10.87
CA TRP A 114 -6.19 -3.49 9.73
C TRP A 114 -5.97 -4.19 8.38
N TRP A 115 -4.81 -4.82 8.19
CA TRP A 115 -4.46 -5.57 6.99
C TRP A 115 -5.44 -6.72 6.70
N ARG A 116 -5.73 -7.55 7.71
CA ARG A 116 -6.64 -8.71 7.55
C ARG A 116 -8.04 -8.25 7.17
N ARG A 117 -8.54 -7.21 7.82
CA ARG A 117 -9.83 -6.60 7.51
C ARG A 117 -9.88 -6.03 6.09
N ALA A 118 -8.87 -5.23 5.71
CA ALA A 118 -8.79 -4.62 4.37
C ALA A 118 -8.68 -5.68 3.25
N MET A 119 -8.05 -6.83 3.52
CA MET A 119 -7.95 -7.94 2.59
C MET A 119 -9.19 -8.86 2.56
N GLY A 120 -10.13 -8.67 3.49
CA GLY A 120 -11.35 -9.46 3.61
C GLY A 120 -11.17 -10.80 4.32
N TYR A 121 -10.10 -11.00 5.08
CA TYR A 121 -9.82 -12.26 5.77
C TYR A 121 -10.68 -12.47 7.03
N GLU A 122 -11.29 -11.41 7.56
CA GLU A 122 -12.11 -11.49 8.77
C GLU A 122 -13.54 -11.99 8.52
N ASN A 123 -14.00 -12.07 7.26
CA ASN A 123 -15.33 -12.57 6.89
C ASN A 123 -15.29 -13.93 6.16
N GLY A 124 -14.24 -14.71 6.38
CA GLY A 124 -14.02 -16.02 5.74
C GLY A 124 -13.91 -17.18 6.73
N GLY A 125 -14.85 -17.26 7.68
CA GLY A 125 -15.10 -18.43 8.52
C GLY A 125 -16.35 -19.17 8.06
#